data_AF-A0A7L4D5M9-F1
#
_entry.id   AF-A0A7L4D5M9-F1
#
_cell.length_a   1.000
_cell.length_b   1.000
_cell.length_c   1.000
_cell.angle_alpha   90.00
_cell.angle_beta   90.00
_cell.angle_gamma   90.00
#
_symmetry.space_group_name_H-M   'P 1'
#
loop_
_entity.id
_entity.type
_entity.pdbx_description
1 polymer ?
#
loop_
_entity_poly.entity_id
_entity_poly.type
_entity_poly.pdbx_seq_one_letter_code
_entity_poly.pdbx_strand_id
1 'polypeptide(L)'
;LPQLGPHLPPRLAQQPWHLRYCTGRDGFSLQSLYRSGGPPDSPTLLLIRDMEGQAFGAFSASTIRCSSGFYGTGETFLFSFSPELKVFKWTGRNNFFVKGDVELLMFGGGSGRFGLWLDGDLHHGGSHPCETFHNETLSPQEEFCVQDLEVWGL
;
A
#
# COMPACT_ATOMS: atom_id res chain seq x y z
N LEU A 1 11.05 7.16 -4.40
CA LEU A 1 10.35 7.29 -5.70
C LEU A 1 11.19 6.90 -6.92
N PRO A 2 12.43 7.41 -7.16
CA PRO A 2 13.13 7.18 -8.42
C PRO A 2 13.31 5.71 -8.81
N GLN A 3 13.59 4.84 -7.82
CA GLN A 3 13.73 3.40 -8.04
C GLN A 3 12.41 2.70 -8.40
N LEU A 4 11.26 3.24 -7.97
CA LEU A 4 9.93 2.71 -8.32
C LEU A 4 9.45 3.19 -9.69
N GLY A 5 10.02 4.28 -10.23
CA GLY A 5 9.61 4.88 -11.50
C GLY A 5 9.49 3.88 -12.67
N PRO A 6 10.49 3.01 -12.91
CA PRO A 6 10.42 1.98 -13.95
C PRO A 6 9.29 0.94 -13.77
N HIS A 7 8.74 0.82 -12.57
CA HIS A 7 7.68 -0.15 -12.24
C HIS A 7 6.27 0.45 -12.28
N LEU A 8 6.16 1.78 -12.24
CA LEU A 8 4.89 2.49 -12.42
C LEU A 8 4.38 2.31 -13.86
N PRO A 9 3.05 2.35 -14.09
CA PRO A 9 2.51 2.44 -15.44
C PRO A 9 3.16 3.58 -16.24
N PRO A 10 3.53 3.37 -17.52
CA PRO A 10 4.26 4.37 -18.31
C PRO A 10 3.60 5.76 -18.33
N ARG A 11 2.27 5.81 -18.30
CA ARG A 11 1.47 7.05 -18.23
C ARG A 11 1.72 7.89 -16.96
N LEU A 12 2.27 7.29 -15.90
CA LEU A 12 2.51 7.93 -14.60
C LEU A 12 3.98 8.33 -14.40
N ALA A 13 4.90 7.89 -15.25
CA ALA A 13 6.34 8.04 -15.03
C ALA A 13 6.83 9.50 -14.95
N GLN A 14 6.08 10.44 -15.54
CA GLN A 14 6.43 11.86 -15.59
C GLN A 14 5.39 12.75 -14.88
N GLN A 15 4.48 12.15 -14.10
CA GLN A 15 3.45 12.90 -13.39
C GLN A 15 3.99 13.48 -12.08
N PRO A 16 3.54 14.67 -11.66
CA PRO A 16 3.97 15.29 -10.41
C PRO A 16 3.28 14.60 -9.22
N TRP A 17 4.01 13.73 -8.52
CA TRP A 17 3.50 13.10 -7.31
C TRP A 17 3.52 14.11 -6.15
N HIS A 18 2.38 14.24 -5.48
CA HIS A 18 2.18 15.13 -4.34
C HIS A 18 1.95 14.35 -3.07
N LEU A 19 2.58 14.77 -1.97
CA LEU A 19 2.32 14.22 -0.64
C LEU A 19 0.91 14.62 -0.20
N ARG A 20 0.00 13.63 -0.16
CA ARG A 20 -1.41 13.81 0.24
C ARG A 20 -1.58 13.62 1.74
N TYR A 21 -0.89 12.65 2.32
CA TYR A 21 -0.93 12.32 3.74
C TYR A 21 0.46 12.00 4.28
N CYS A 22 0.77 12.40 5.51
CA CYS A 22 1.82 11.75 6.28
C CYS A 22 1.50 11.73 7.78
N THR A 23 1.89 10.66 8.47
CA THR A 23 1.61 10.49 9.90
C THR A 23 2.24 11.59 10.76
N GLY A 24 3.41 12.09 10.38
CA GLY A 24 4.07 13.21 11.07
C GLY A 24 3.32 14.54 11.00
N ARG A 25 2.44 14.76 10.00
CA ARG A 25 1.64 15.99 9.84
C ARG A 25 0.18 15.79 10.24
N ASP A 26 -0.39 14.65 9.83
CA ASP A 26 -1.84 14.42 9.85
C ASP A 26 -2.26 13.45 10.97
N GLY A 27 -1.29 12.88 11.70
CA GLY A 27 -1.51 11.95 12.80
C GLY A 27 -1.67 10.50 12.35
N PHE A 28 -2.09 9.65 13.29
CA PHE A 28 -2.18 8.21 13.14
C PHE A 28 -3.66 7.79 13.15
N SER A 29 -4.33 7.95 12.00
CA SER A 29 -5.74 7.57 11.85
C SER A 29 -6.07 7.22 10.40
N LEU A 30 -6.54 5.99 10.18
CA LEU A 30 -6.97 5.51 8.88
C LEU A 30 -8.14 6.33 8.32
N GLN A 31 -9.01 6.84 9.19
CA GLN A 31 -10.10 7.73 8.78
C GLN A 31 -9.58 9.06 8.23
N SER A 32 -8.56 9.66 8.87
CA SER A 32 -7.91 10.87 8.36
C SER A 32 -7.22 10.61 7.03
N LEU A 33 -6.58 9.45 6.88
CA LEU A 33 -5.98 9.01 5.62
C LEU A 33 -7.03 8.93 4.50
N TYR A 34 -8.20 8.31 4.73
CA TYR A 34 -9.26 8.27 3.72
C TYR A 34 -9.78 9.66 3.31
N ARG A 35 -9.83 10.63 4.24
CA ARG A 35 -10.24 12.01 3.93
C ARG A 35 -9.21 12.77 3.10
N SER A 36 -7.95 12.37 3.18
CA SER A 36 -6.84 12.98 2.42
C SER A 36 -6.69 12.43 0.99
N GLY A 37 -7.48 11.41 0.63
CA GLY A 37 -7.43 10.75 -0.67
C GLY A 37 -7.75 11.68 -1.86
N GLY A 38 -7.34 11.24 -3.06
CA GLY A 38 -7.67 11.90 -4.32
C GLY A 38 -9.03 11.49 -4.90
N PRO A 39 -9.32 11.89 -6.16
CA PRO A 39 -10.46 11.37 -6.91
C PRO A 39 -10.46 9.83 -6.92
N PRO A 40 -11.63 9.15 -6.96
CA PRO A 40 -11.74 7.69 -6.78
C PRO A 40 -10.79 6.81 -7.63
N ASP A 41 -10.41 7.28 -8.82
CA ASP A 41 -9.53 6.58 -9.77
C ASP A 41 -8.15 7.25 -9.93
N SER A 42 -7.76 8.11 -8.99
CA SER A 42 -6.40 8.67 -8.95
C SER A 42 -5.44 7.64 -8.34
N PRO A 43 -4.30 7.35 -8.98
CA PRO A 43 -3.32 6.41 -8.48
C PRO A 43 -2.70 6.94 -7.18
N THR A 44 -2.40 6.01 -6.28
CA THR A 44 -1.90 6.29 -4.94
C THR A 44 -0.68 5.42 -4.66
N LEU A 45 0.36 6.00 -4.07
CA LEU A 45 1.50 5.27 -3.56
C LEU A 45 1.51 5.39 -2.04
N LEU A 46 1.35 4.26 -1.37
CA LEU A 46 1.50 4.11 0.06
C LEU A 46 2.95 3.69 0.36
N LEU A 47 3.64 4.47 1.16
CA LEU A 47 5.00 4.19 1.64
C LEU A 47 4.99 4.09 3.16
N ILE A 48 5.52 3.00 3.68
CA ILE A 48 5.62 2.71 5.10
C ILE A 48 7.09 2.60 5.46
N ARG A 49 7.45 3.19 6.60
CA ARG A 49 8.69 2.91 7.31
C ARG A 49 8.34 2.29 8.66
N ASP A 50 8.89 1.11 8.94
CA ASP A 50 8.73 0.46 10.25
C ASP A 50 9.73 1.00 11.30
N MET A 51 9.56 0.58 12.55
CA MET A 51 10.44 0.98 13.67
C MET A 51 11.88 0.45 13.54
N GLU A 52 12.08 -0.54 12.69
CA GLU A 52 13.35 -1.18 12.33
C GLU A 52 14.02 -0.48 11.13
N GLY A 53 13.40 0.61 10.63
CA GLY A 53 13.93 1.47 9.57
C GLY A 53 13.80 0.87 8.16
N GLN A 54 13.06 -0.22 7.99
CA GLN A 54 12.78 -0.80 6.68
C GLN A 54 11.66 -0.06 5.98
N ALA A 55 11.75 0.02 4.65
CA ALA A 55 10.76 0.67 3.81
C ALA A 55 10.08 -0.32 2.88
N PHE A 56 8.77 -0.24 2.78
CA PHE A 56 7.93 -1.07 1.91
C PHE A 56 6.58 -0.40 1.70
N GLY A 57 5.69 -1.00 0.91
CA GLY A 57 4.36 -0.47 0.72
C GLY A 57 3.65 -1.00 -0.51
N ALA A 58 2.75 -0.17 -1.04
CA ALA A 58 1.88 -0.54 -2.16
C ALA A 58 1.70 0.62 -3.12
N PHE A 59 1.73 0.33 -4.42
CA PHE A 59 1.12 1.19 -5.43
C PHE A 59 -0.29 0.68 -5.71
N SER A 60 -1.26 1.58 -5.63
CA SER A 60 -2.65 1.35 -5.97
C SER A 60 -3.04 2.16 -7.19
N ALA A 61 -3.64 1.51 -8.17
CA ALA A 61 -4.16 2.18 -9.37
C ALA A 61 -5.41 3.04 -9.10
N SER A 62 -6.00 2.90 -7.91
CA SER A 62 -7.16 3.66 -7.44
C SER A 62 -6.84 4.33 -6.10
N THR A 63 -7.62 5.35 -5.74
CA THR A 63 -7.44 6.01 -4.44
C THR A 63 -7.80 5.06 -3.29
N ILE A 64 -6.98 5.10 -2.23
CA ILE A 64 -7.22 4.37 -0.99
C ILE A 64 -8.48 4.91 -0.31
N ARG A 65 -9.47 4.06 -0.09
CA ARG A 65 -10.79 4.43 0.44
C ARG A 65 -11.45 3.29 1.20
N CYS A 66 -12.44 3.63 2.01
CA CYS A 66 -13.36 2.67 2.59
C CYS A 66 -14.24 2.03 1.48
N SER A 67 -14.44 0.72 1.54
CA SER A 67 -15.18 -0.06 0.54
C SER A 67 -15.85 -1.30 1.14
N SER A 68 -17.04 -1.67 0.64
CA SER A 68 -17.73 -2.90 1.07
C SER A 68 -17.06 -4.18 0.57
N GLY A 69 -16.28 -4.09 -0.50
CA GLY A 69 -15.55 -5.21 -1.10
C GLY A 69 -14.20 -4.78 -1.66
N PHE A 70 -13.49 -5.74 -2.27
CA PHE A 70 -12.22 -5.45 -2.94
C PHE A 70 -12.44 -4.56 -4.16
N TYR A 71 -11.51 -3.65 -4.40
CA TYR A 71 -11.46 -2.76 -5.56
C TYR A 71 -10.02 -2.61 -6.06
N GLY A 72 -9.85 -1.89 -7.17
CA GLY A 72 -8.56 -1.67 -7.82
C GLY A 72 -8.43 -2.47 -9.12
N THR A 73 -7.24 -2.39 -9.73
CA THR A 73 -6.93 -3.06 -10.99
C THR A 73 -5.62 -3.83 -10.88
N GLY A 74 -5.32 -4.63 -11.90
CA GLY A 74 -4.05 -5.37 -12.04
C GLY A 74 -2.80 -4.50 -12.18
N GLU A 75 -2.92 -3.17 -12.29
CA GLU A 75 -1.78 -2.26 -12.19
C GLU A 75 -1.28 -2.11 -10.74
N THR A 76 -2.09 -2.51 -9.75
CA THR A 76 -1.72 -2.50 -8.32
C THR A 76 -0.58 -3.48 -8.05
N PHE A 77 0.38 -3.09 -7.21
CA PHE A 77 1.49 -3.95 -6.80
C PHE A 77 1.99 -3.63 -5.39
N LEU A 78 2.64 -4.62 -4.76
CA LEU A 78 3.37 -4.44 -3.51
C LEU A 78 4.86 -4.26 -3.79
N PHE A 79 5.59 -3.63 -2.89
CA PHE A 79 7.03 -3.53 -2.97
C PHE A 79 7.69 -3.55 -1.59
N SER A 80 8.95 -3.99 -1.54
CA SER A 80 9.81 -3.88 -0.36
C SER A 80 11.20 -3.43 -0.80
N PHE A 81 11.89 -2.64 0.03
CA PHE A 81 13.28 -2.23 -0.18
C PHE A 81 14.29 -3.12 0.55
N SER A 82 13.86 -4.20 1.21
CA SER A 82 14.73 -5.07 2.01
C SER A 82 14.93 -6.46 1.38
N PRO A 83 16.18 -6.92 1.17
CA PRO A 83 17.45 -6.19 1.27
C PRO A 83 17.71 -5.24 0.09
N GLU A 84 16.93 -5.38 -0.99
CA GLU A 84 16.95 -4.53 -2.18
C GLU A 84 15.51 -4.33 -2.69
N LEU A 85 15.30 -3.44 -3.67
CA LEU A 85 13.97 -3.22 -4.21
C LEU A 85 13.43 -4.49 -4.90
N LYS A 86 12.33 -5.01 -4.35
CA LYS A 86 11.50 -6.06 -4.96
C LYS A 86 10.10 -5.52 -5.21
N VAL A 87 9.52 -5.88 -6.36
CA VAL A 87 8.19 -5.45 -6.78
C VAL A 87 7.35 -6.67 -7.14
N PHE A 88 6.21 -6.82 -6.46
CA PHE A 88 5.30 -7.95 -6.56
C PHE A 88 4.03 -7.52 -7.30
N LYS A 89 4.00 -7.78 -8.60
CA LYS A 89 2.89 -7.45 -9.49
C LYS A 89 1.77 -8.48 -9.41
N TRP A 90 0.60 -8.10 -9.89
CA TRP A 90 -0.55 -8.99 -9.97
C TRP A 90 -0.24 -10.30 -10.70
N THR A 91 -0.66 -11.43 -10.12
CA THR A 91 -0.45 -12.78 -10.64
C THR A 91 -1.48 -13.22 -11.67
N GLY A 92 -2.60 -12.51 -11.81
CA GLY A 92 -3.74 -12.96 -12.60
C GLY A 92 -4.68 -13.94 -11.89
N ARG A 93 -4.38 -14.37 -10.64
CA ARG A 93 -5.13 -15.44 -9.96
C ARG A 93 -6.49 -15.00 -9.41
N ASN A 94 -6.59 -13.78 -8.89
CA ASN A 94 -7.82 -13.21 -8.33
C ASN A 94 -7.77 -11.68 -8.42
N ASN A 95 -8.88 -11.00 -8.08
CA ASN A 95 -8.99 -9.53 -8.14
C ASN A 95 -9.05 -8.88 -6.74
N PHE A 96 -8.43 -9.49 -5.74
CA PHE A 96 -8.48 -9.03 -4.34
C PHE A 96 -7.39 -7.99 -4.03
N PHE A 97 -7.37 -6.88 -4.78
CA PHE A 97 -6.25 -5.93 -4.75
C PHE A 97 -6.22 -5.06 -3.49
N VAL A 98 -7.27 -4.28 -3.24
CA VAL A 98 -7.35 -3.38 -2.10
C VAL A 98 -8.72 -3.49 -1.46
N LYS A 99 -8.78 -3.49 -0.13
CA LYS A 99 -10.02 -3.36 0.63
C LYS A 99 -9.72 -2.56 1.89
N GLY A 100 -10.60 -1.62 2.23
CA GLY A 100 -10.46 -0.82 3.44
C GLY A 100 -11.79 -0.66 4.15
N ASP A 101 -11.78 -0.72 5.47
CA ASP A 101 -12.88 -0.29 6.32
C ASP A 101 -12.35 0.61 7.46
N VAL A 102 -13.16 0.86 8.48
CA VAL A 102 -12.76 1.76 9.58
C VAL A 102 -11.70 1.15 10.50
N GLU A 103 -11.51 -0.17 10.48
CA GLU A 103 -10.61 -0.91 11.37
C GLU A 103 -9.37 -1.42 10.64
N LEU A 104 -9.47 -1.70 9.34
CA LEU A 104 -8.41 -2.38 8.60
C LEU A 104 -8.30 -1.90 7.14
N LEU A 105 -7.08 -1.56 6.72
CA LEU A 105 -6.71 -1.40 5.32
C LEU A 105 -5.89 -2.61 4.88
N MET A 106 -6.25 -3.22 3.75
CA MET A 106 -5.66 -4.47 3.26
C MET A 106 -5.29 -4.36 1.78
N PHE A 107 -4.15 -4.94 1.42
CA PHE A 107 -3.69 -5.12 0.05
C PHE A 107 -3.38 -6.59 -0.22
N GLY A 108 -3.98 -7.17 -1.26
CA GLY A 108 -3.74 -8.54 -1.70
C GLY A 108 -4.38 -9.57 -0.78
N GLY A 109 -5.10 -10.54 -1.33
CA GLY A 109 -5.77 -11.58 -0.56
C GLY A 109 -5.67 -12.97 -1.19
N GLY A 110 -6.68 -13.81 -0.93
CA GLY A 110 -6.87 -15.13 -1.55
C GLY A 110 -6.79 -16.29 -0.56
N SER A 111 -5.89 -16.24 0.42
CA SER A 111 -5.58 -17.37 1.32
C SER A 111 -5.96 -17.11 2.79
N GLY A 112 -6.84 -16.15 3.06
CA GLY A 112 -7.23 -15.76 4.43
C GLY A 112 -6.22 -14.86 5.14
N ARG A 113 -5.08 -14.56 4.50
CA ARG A 113 -4.11 -13.54 4.93
C ARG A 113 -3.95 -12.46 3.85
N PHE A 114 -3.36 -11.34 4.23
CA PHE A 114 -3.16 -10.20 3.33
C PHE A 114 -1.69 -9.98 3.00
N GLY A 115 -1.44 -9.54 1.77
CA GLY A 115 -0.10 -9.16 1.30
C GLY A 115 0.50 -8.04 2.15
N LEU A 116 -0.33 -7.08 2.51
CA LEU A 116 -0.05 -6.02 3.47
C LEU A 116 -1.37 -5.62 4.15
N TRP A 117 -1.35 -5.39 5.46
CA TRP A 117 -2.46 -4.79 6.18
C TRP A 117 -2.00 -3.76 7.21
N LEU A 118 -2.88 -2.81 7.54
CA LEU A 118 -2.68 -1.76 8.55
C LEU A 118 -3.96 -1.60 9.38
N ASP A 119 -3.80 -1.44 10.69
CA ASP A 119 -4.91 -1.17 11.62
C ASP A 119 -5.48 0.25 11.46
N GLY A 120 -6.65 0.47 12.07
CA GLY A 120 -7.38 1.74 12.00
C GLY A 120 -6.64 2.92 12.63
N ASP A 121 -5.70 2.64 13.53
CA ASP A 121 -4.85 3.63 14.15
C ASP A 121 -3.53 3.84 13.39
N LEU A 122 -3.28 3.12 12.29
CA LEU A 122 -2.03 3.19 11.51
C LEU A 122 -0.76 2.96 12.34
N HIS A 123 -0.86 2.22 13.45
CA HIS A 123 0.27 1.92 14.33
C HIS A 123 0.80 0.52 14.08
N HIS A 124 -0.08 -0.46 13.87
CA HIS A 124 0.31 -1.83 13.60
C HIS A 124 -0.06 -2.22 12.17
N GLY A 125 0.77 -3.08 11.62
CA GLY A 125 0.46 -3.73 10.37
C GLY A 125 1.11 -5.09 10.30
N GLY A 126 0.85 -5.76 9.20
CA GLY A 126 1.50 -7.02 8.90
C GLY A 126 1.54 -7.32 7.42
N SER A 127 2.35 -8.30 7.07
CA SER A 127 2.56 -8.74 5.71
C SER A 127 2.72 -10.25 5.66
N HIS A 128 2.04 -10.89 4.73
CA HIS A 128 2.17 -12.32 4.49
C HIS A 128 2.18 -12.62 2.99
N PRO A 129 2.64 -13.82 2.60
CA PRO A 129 2.42 -14.29 1.24
C PRO A 129 0.94 -14.39 0.89
N CYS A 130 0.55 -13.78 -0.23
CA CYS A 130 -0.82 -13.83 -0.75
C CYS A 130 -0.86 -14.33 -2.20
N GLU A 131 -2.04 -14.77 -2.65
CA GLU A 131 -2.22 -15.27 -4.02
C GLU A 131 -2.25 -14.14 -5.06
N THR A 132 -2.74 -12.96 -4.67
CA THR A 132 -2.92 -11.82 -5.58
C THR A 132 -1.59 -11.33 -6.15
N PHE A 133 -0.53 -11.30 -5.34
CA PHE A 133 0.78 -10.75 -5.73
C PHE A 133 1.93 -11.77 -5.65
N HIS A 134 1.71 -12.93 -5.04
CA HIS A 134 2.76 -13.92 -4.77
C HIS A 134 4.00 -13.29 -4.11
N ASN A 135 3.76 -12.33 -3.21
CA ASN A 135 4.81 -11.67 -2.45
C ASN A 135 5.36 -12.58 -1.35
N GLU A 136 6.58 -12.31 -0.93
CA GLU A 136 7.06 -12.71 0.39
C GLU A 136 6.63 -11.66 1.44
N THR A 137 6.88 -11.92 2.72
CA THR A 137 6.70 -10.92 3.78
C THR A 137 7.53 -9.68 3.46
N LEU A 138 6.88 -8.52 3.40
CA LEU A 138 7.51 -7.27 2.95
C LEU A 138 8.46 -6.66 4.00
N SER A 139 8.19 -6.92 5.27
CA SER A 139 8.94 -6.51 6.46
C SER A 139 9.87 -7.63 6.96
N PRO A 140 10.82 -7.35 7.86
CA PRO A 140 11.66 -8.39 8.48
C PRO A 140 10.87 -9.44 9.28
N GLN A 141 9.70 -9.05 9.81
CA GLN A 141 8.79 -9.90 10.57
C GLN A 141 7.39 -9.82 9.96
N GLU A 142 6.53 -10.81 10.23
CA GLU A 142 5.15 -10.81 9.71
C GLU A 142 4.30 -9.65 10.25
N GLU A 143 4.58 -9.19 11.46
CA GLU A 143 3.97 -8.00 12.06
C GLU A 143 5.02 -6.91 12.25
N PHE A 144 4.60 -5.65 12.12
CA PHE A 144 5.48 -4.49 12.28
C PHE A 144 4.74 -3.32 12.93
N CYS A 145 5.51 -2.45 13.58
CA CYS A 145 5.03 -1.16 14.08
C CYS A 145 5.42 -0.07 13.09
N VAL A 146 4.49 0.80 12.73
CA VAL A 146 4.70 1.92 11.82
C VAL A 146 5.46 3.04 12.56
N GLN A 147 6.61 3.43 12.02
CA GLN A 147 7.29 4.65 12.43
C GLN A 147 6.74 5.86 11.66
N ASP A 148 6.77 5.78 10.34
CA ASP A 148 6.28 6.82 9.44
C ASP A 148 5.45 6.18 8.32
N LEU A 149 4.37 6.86 7.91
CA LEU A 149 3.58 6.47 6.75
C LEU A 149 3.30 7.69 5.90
N GLU A 150 3.52 7.56 4.60
CA GLU A 150 3.23 8.59 3.60
C GLU A 150 2.28 8.04 2.53
N VAL A 151 1.35 8.89 2.10
CA VAL A 151 0.51 8.65 0.93
C VAL A 151 0.78 9.72 -0.10
N TRP A 152 1.24 9.30 -1.26
CA TRP A 152 1.48 10.14 -2.41
C TRP A 152 0.40 9.90 -3.46
N GLY A 153 -0.06 10.95 -4.12
CA GLY A 153 -1.04 10.86 -5.19
C GLY A 153 -0.80 11.91 -6.26
N LEU A 154 -1.49 11.74 -7.39
CA LEU A 154 -1.53 12.73 -8.48
C LEU A 154 -2.62 13.77 -8.24
#